data_AF-A0A0R3QDX5-F1
#
_entry.id   AF-A0A0R3QDX5-F1
#
_cell.length_a   1.000
_cell.length_b   1.000
_cell.length_c   1.000
_cell.angle_alpha   90.00
_cell.angle_beta   90.00
_cell.angle_gamma   90.00
#
_symmetry.space_group_name_H-M   'P 1'
#
loop_
_entity.id
_entity.type
_entity.pdbx_description
1 polymer ?
#
loop_
_entity_poly.entity_id
_entity_poly.type
_entity_poly.pdbx_seq_one_letter_code
_entity_poly.pdbx_strand_id
1 'polypeptide(L)'
;MDRTSCMLSPVTSIRLLPLYVLGMLKHRAFIAGQSIRLDSRVAALLLFRSASLEVIDLELYPALYELNHFVENETDPPRLHLSFEHINRNGVYLLDTGSYVYVYISSNVEASIIKRLFGVNTFERIDDEASLFSIMFLKSCNDNFFRFLGPFEALDNPFSNRVHNFLRKLSIYRSVFAPVILIR
;
A
#
# COMPACT_ATOMS: atom_id res chain seq x y z
N MET A 1 43.54 14.99 11.56
CA MET A 1 42.99 13.66 11.26
C MET A 1 41.50 13.74 11.50
N ASP A 2 40.76 14.15 10.47
CA ASP A 2 39.30 14.29 10.57
C ASP A 2 38.68 12.91 10.50
N ARG A 3 38.42 12.33 11.67
CA ARG A 3 37.56 11.16 11.78
C ARG A 3 36.13 11.63 11.52
N THR A 4 35.72 11.65 10.25
CA THR A 4 34.32 11.70 9.91
C THR A 4 33.70 10.40 10.42
N SER A 5 32.95 10.48 11.52
CA SER A 5 32.18 9.36 12.07
C SER A 5 31.00 9.06 11.14
N CYS A 6 31.28 8.48 9.97
CA CYS A 6 30.25 8.03 9.04
C CYS A 6 29.94 6.55 9.28
N MET A 7 28.69 6.16 9.03
CA MET A 7 28.29 4.75 9.09
C MET A 7 28.76 4.05 7.82
N LEU A 8 29.76 3.17 7.96
CA LEU A 8 30.32 2.41 6.84
C LEU A 8 29.44 1.18 6.54
N SER A 9 29.06 1.01 5.28
CA SER A 9 28.43 -0.21 4.77
C SER A 9 29.06 -0.56 3.42
N PRO A 10 29.25 -1.86 3.10
CA PRO A 10 29.51 -2.31 1.75
C PRO A 10 28.49 -1.71 0.77
N VAL A 11 28.99 -1.18 -0.35
CA VAL A 11 28.20 -0.38 -1.31
C VAL A 11 27.17 -1.23 -2.06
N THR A 12 27.40 -2.53 -2.17
CA THR A 12 26.66 -3.42 -3.06
C THR A 12 25.58 -4.23 -2.34
N SER A 13 25.95 -5.15 -1.45
CA SER A 13 25.05 -6.22 -0.98
C SER A 13 24.24 -5.91 0.27
N ILE A 14 24.74 -5.08 1.20
CA ILE A 14 24.09 -4.87 2.51
C ILE A 14 23.75 -3.41 2.84
N ARG A 15 23.80 -2.52 1.84
CA ARG A 15 23.50 -1.08 2.03
C ARG A 15 22.10 -0.83 2.63
N LEU A 16 21.13 -1.68 2.31
CA LEU A 16 19.75 -1.57 2.78
C LEU A 16 19.50 -2.33 4.09
N LEU A 17 20.47 -3.09 4.60
CA LEU A 17 20.31 -3.89 5.81
C LEU A 17 19.84 -3.05 7.01
N PRO A 18 20.41 -1.86 7.30
CA PRO A 18 19.93 -1.04 8.42
C PRO A 18 18.47 -0.60 8.25
N LEU A 19 18.04 -0.33 7.02
CA LEU A 19 16.66 0.06 6.70
C LEU A 19 15.68 -1.09 6.96
N TYR A 20 16.01 -2.30 6.50
CA TYR A 20 15.20 -3.50 6.76
C TYR A 20 15.17 -3.88 8.24
N VAL A 21 16.30 -3.76 8.95
CA VAL A 21 16.35 -3.98 10.41
C VAL A 21 15.45 -2.98 11.13
N LEU A 22 15.45 -1.70 10.73
CA LEU A 22 14.54 -0.70 11.29
C LEU A 22 13.07 -1.05 11.04
N GLY A 23 12.72 -1.49 9.82
CA GLY A 23 11.39 -1.97 9.47
C GLY A 23 10.95 -3.14 10.35
N MET A 24 11.84 -4.13 10.50
CA MET A 24 11.63 -5.29 11.37
C MET A 24 11.38 -4.88 12.83
N LEU A 25 12.19 -3.97 13.39
CA LEU A 25 12.06 -3.50 14.77
C LEU A 25 10.76 -2.71 15.01
N LYS A 26 10.21 -2.06 13.98
CA LYS A 26 8.91 -1.37 14.03
C LYS A 26 7.73 -2.32 13.82
N HIS A 27 7.96 -3.52 13.31
CA HIS A 27 6.89 -4.45 13.00
C HIS A 27 6.24 -5.05 14.24
N ARG A 28 4.92 -5.28 14.20
CA ARG A 28 4.13 -5.86 15.31
C ARG A 28 4.63 -7.19 15.85
N ALA A 29 5.37 -7.94 15.05
CA ALA A 29 5.99 -9.21 15.43
C ALA A 29 7.13 -9.03 16.44
N PHE A 30 7.93 -7.96 16.31
CA PHE A 30 9.21 -7.81 17.01
C PHE A 30 9.27 -6.56 17.91
N ILE A 31 8.34 -5.62 17.75
CA ILE A 31 8.33 -4.39 18.53
C ILE A 31 8.23 -4.66 20.04
N ALA A 32 9.18 -4.06 20.77
CA ALA A 32 9.25 -4.08 22.21
C ALA A 32 8.66 -2.79 22.79
N GLY A 33 7.96 -2.88 23.91
CA GLY A 33 7.43 -1.71 24.64
C GLY A 33 6.06 -1.20 24.19
N GLN A 34 5.45 -1.78 23.15
CA GLN A 34 4.03 -1.52 22.81
C GLN A 34 3.16 -2.75 23.13
N SER A 35 2.04 -2.51 23.79
CA SER A 35 1.01 -3.53 24.02
C SER A 35 0.33 -3.86 22.70
N ILE A 36 0.57 -5.08 22.20
CA ILE A 36 -0.09 -5.64 21.01
C ILE A 36 -0.82 -6.89 21.45
N ARG A 37 -2.06 -7.08 20.97
CA ARG A 37 -2.83 -8.30 21.21
C ARG A 37 -2.00 -9.52 20.87
N LEU A 38 -1.95 -10.50 21.77
CA LEU A 38 -1.12 -11.70 21.62
C LEU A 38 -1.40 -12.41 20.29
N ASP A 39 -2.68 -12.57 19.93
CA ASP A 39 -3.07 -13.21 18.68
C ASP A 39 -2.56 -12.46 17.45
N SER A 40 -2.62 -11.12 17.45
CA SER A 40 -2.09 -10.29 16.37
C SER A 40 -0.57 -10.43 16.21
N ARG A 41 0.16 -10.60 17.32
CA ARG A 41 1.60 -10.83 17.31
C ARG A 41 1.94 -12.24 16.83
N VAL A 42 1.24 -13.26 17.32
CA VAL A 42 1.44 -14.66 16.89
C VAL A 42 1.11 -14.81 15.42
N ALA A 43 0.01 -14.21 14.94
CA ALA A 43 -0.34 -14.20 13.52
C ALA A 43 0.77 -13.58 12.65
N ALA A 44 1.38 -12.49 13.11
CA ALA A 44 2.49 -11.85 12.40
C ALA A 44 3.75 -12.74 12.36
N LEU A 45 4.07 -13.43 13.46
CA LEU A 45 5.19 -14.39 13.51
C LEU A 45 4.94 -15.60 12.61
N LEU A 46 3.71 -16.11 12.57
CA LEU A 46 3.31 -17.19 11.67
C LEU A 46 3.40 -16.75 10.20
N LEU A 47 3.01 -15.50 9.90
CA LEU A 47 3.17 -14.93 8.57
C LEU A 47 4.65 -14.94 8.13
N PHE A 48 5.59 -14.44 8.95
CA PHE A 48 7.01 -14.51 8.61
C PHE A 48 7.56 -15.93 8.48
N ARG A 49 6.93 -16.91 9.14
CA ARG A 49 7.34 -18.31 9.06
C ARG A 49 6.95 -18.97 7.75
N SER A 50 5.81 -18.60 7.14
CA SER A 50 5.24 -19.31 6.00
C SER A 50 5.05 -18.47 4.73
N ALA A 51 5.13 -17.15 4.81
CA ALA A 51 4.94 -16.28 3.66
C ALA A 51 6.10 -16.36 2.66
N SER A 52 5.81 -16.04 1.39
CA SER A 52 6.84 -15.94 0.36
C SER A 52 7.71 -14.70 0.57
N LEU A 53 8.90 -14.70 -0.04
CA LEU A 53 9.89 -13.63 0.15
C LEU A 53 9.35 -12.25 -0.23
N GLU A 54 8.51 -12.19 -1.27
CA GLU A 54 7.92 -10.94 -1.77
C GLU A 54 6.98 -10.31 -0.72
N VAL A 55 6.21 -11.14 -0.03
CA VAL A 55 5.31 -10.68 1.04
C VAL A 55 6.11 -10.25 2.26
N ILE A 56 7.16 -10.99 2.61
CA ILE A 56 8.06 -10.65 3.72
C ILE A 56 8.77 -9.30 3.46
N ASP A 57 9.23 -9.08 2.22
CA ASP A 57 9.87 -7.82 1.83
C ASP A 57 8.92 -6.63 2.01
N LEU A 58 7.67 -6.76 1.58
CA LEU A 58 6.64 -5.72 1.74
C LEU A 58 6.17 -5.53 3.19
N GLU A 59 6.12 -6.59 4.00
CA GLU A 59 5.74 -6.49 5.41
C GLU A 59 6.85 -5.77 6.24
N LEU A 60 8.12 -5.90 5.83
CA LEU A 60 9.25 -5.22 6.46
C LEU A 60 9.44 -3.78 5.96
N TYR A 61 9.39 -3.59 4.64
CA TYR A 61 9.51 -2.30 4.00
C TYR A 61 8.39 -2.18 2.95
N PRO A 62 7.24 -1.62 3.32
CA PRO A 62 6.13 -1.35 2.39
C PRO A 62 6.53 -0.55 1.15
N ALA A 63 5.82 -0.74 0.05
CA ALA A 63 6.03 0.01 -1.19
C ALA A 63 5.02 1.15 -1.31
N LEU A 64 5.52 2.38 -1.31
CA LEU A 64 4.73 3.60 -1.47
C LEU A 64 4.79 4.07 -2.92
N TYR A 65 3.65 4.44 -3.49
CA TYR A 65 3.51 4.96 -4.84
C TYR A 65 2.58 6.17 -4.86
N GLU A 66 2.87 7.13 -5.73
CA GLU A 66 1.98 8.27 -5.99
C GLU A 66 1.07 7.95 -7.18
N LEU A 67 -0.24 7.87 -6.95
CA LEU A 67 -1.21 7.55 -8.00
C LEU A 67 -1.44 8.72 -8.94
N ASN A 68 -1.22 9.96 -8.48
CA ASN A 68 -1.31 11.15 -9.32
C ASN A 68 -0.34 11.10 -10.53
N HIS A 69 0.73 10.31 -10.44
CA HIS A 69 1.66 10.08 -11.56
C HIS A 69 0.95 9.64 -12.85
N PHE A 70 -0.14 8.86 -12.75
CA PHE A 70 -0.89 8.36 -13.90
C PHE A 70 -1.71 9.44 -14.63
N VAL A 71 -1.85 10.64 -14.06
CA VAL A 71 -2.52 11.77 -14.72
C VAL A 71 -1.67 12.28 -15.89
N GLU A 72 -0.37 12.39 -15.68
CA GLU A 72 0.58 12.96 -16.64
C GLU A 72 1.34 11.89 -17.42
N ASN A 73 1.60 10.73 -16.81
CA ASN A 73 2.42 9.67 -17.37
C ASN A 73 1.61 8.38 -17.63
N GLU A 74 2.02 7.61 -18.64
CA GLU A 74 1.42 6.31 -18.94
C GLU A 74 2.16 5.13 -18.28
N THR A 75 3.33 5.40 -17.71
CA THR A 75 4.19 4.42 -17.04
C THR A 75 3.75 4.17 -15.60
N ASP A 76 4.15 3.01 -15.06
CA ASP A 76 3.95 2.70 -13.65
C ASP A 76 4.74 3.70 -12.76
N PRO A 77 4.16 4.15 -11.63
CA PRO A 77 4.82 5.09 -10.73
C PRO A 77 6.08 4.47 -10.10
N PRO A 78 7.15 5.24 -9.91
CA PRO A 78 8.32 4.78 -9.18
C PRO A 78 7.97 4.57 -7.71
N ARG A 79 8.69 3.64 -7.07
CA ARG A 79 8.57 3.41 -5.62
C ARG A 79 9.20 4.56 -4.85
N LEU A 80 8.44 5.17 -3.94
CA LEU A 80 8.87 6.24 -3.04
C LEU A 80 9.43 5.68 -1.73
N HIS A 81 10.28 6.47 -1.06
CA HIS A 81 10.76 6.12 0.28
C HIS A 81 9.67 6.30 1.34
N LEU A 82 9.71 5.48 2.38
CA LEU A 82 8.75 5.53 3.50
C LEU A 82 9.06 6.68 4.46
N SER A 83 8.79 7.89 3.99
CA SER A 83 8.93 9.12 4.76
C SER A 83 7.79 10.05 4.42
N PHE A 84 7.25 10.73 5.43
CA PHE A 84 6.15 11.69 5.24
C PHE A 84 6.56 12.88 4.35
N GLU A 85 7.87 13.11 4.14
CA GLU A 85 8.36 14.12 3.20
C GLU A 85 7.90 13.89 1.75
N HIS A 86 7.57 12.65 1.38
CA HIS A 86 7.07 12.29 0.04
C HIS A 86 5.54 12.36 -0.06
N ILE A 87 4.84 12.74 1.02
CA ILE A 87 3.38 12.83 1.05
C ILE A 87 2.97 14.30 0.94
N ASN A 88 2.40 14.65 -0.21
CA ASN A 88 1.85 15.97 -0.50
C ASN A 88 0.37 16.06 -0.09
N ARG A 89 -0.07 17.27 0.29
CA ARG A 89 -1.45 17.55 0.71
C ARG A 89 -2.48 17.43 -0.42
N ASN A 90 -2.04 17.43 -1.67
CA ASN A 90 -2.86 17.29 -2.88
C ASN A 90 -2.66 15.94 -3.58
N GLY A 91 -1.97 15.00 -2.94
CA GLY A 91 -1.64 13.69 -3.49
C GLY A 91 -2.63 12.59 -3.14
N VAL A 92 -2.78 11.62 -4.03
CA VAL A 92 -3.34 10.30 -3.72
C VAL A 92 -2.21 9.28 -3.80
N TYR A 93 -2.08 8.48 -2.75
CA TYR A 93 -0.98 7.55 -2.56
C TYR A 93 -1.49 6.13 -2.38
N LEU A 94 -0.70 5.17 -2.85
CA LEU A 94 -0.91 3.74 -2.63
C LEU A 94 0.26 3.20 -1.83
N LEU A 95 -0.05 2.53 -0.73
CA LEU A 95 0.91 1.86 0.14
C LEU A 95 0.63 0.35 0.13
N ASP A 96 1.47 -0.42 -0.54
CA ASP A 96 1.41 -1.88 -0.53
C ASP A 96 2.27 -2.42 0.62
N THR A 97 1.63 -3.07 1.59
CA THR A 97 2.31 -3.68 2.74
C THR A 97 2.40 -5.20 2.63
N GLY A 98 2.00 -5.80 1.50
CA GLY A 98 1.95 -7.24 1.31
C GLY A 98 0.66 -7.86 1.85
N SER A 99 0.39 -7.70 3.15
CA SER A 99 -0.86 -8.18 3.77
C SER A 99 -2.08 -7.32 3.46
N TYR A 100 -1.87 -6.02 3.22
CA TYR A 100 -2.90 -5.03 2.93
C TYR A 100 -2.39 -4.05 1.88
N VAL A 101 -3.30 -3.42 1.15
CA VAL A 101 -2.98 -2.25 0.33
C VAL A 101 -3.78 -1.08 0.88
N TYR A 102 -3.12 0.01 1.21
CA TYR A 102 -3.78 1.24 1.63
C TYR A 102 -3.77 2.25 0.49
N VAL A 103 -4.90 2.86 0.21
CA VAL A 103 -4.97 4.03 -0.66
C VAL A 103 -5.26 5.23 0.22
N TYR A 104 -4.24 6.07 0.40
CA TYR A 104 -4.32 7.29 1.18
C TYR A 104 -4.67 8.47 0.29
N ILE A 105 -5.71 9.21 0.65
CA ILE A 105 -6.24 10.33 -0.11
C ILE A 105 -6.08 11.57 0.75
N SER A 106 -5.22 12.49 0.35
CA SER A 106 -5.06 13.73 1.11
C SER A 106 -6.30 14.62 1.02
N SER A 107 -6.53 15.44 2.05
CA SER A 107 -7.71 16.31 2.15
C SER A 107 -7.80 17.43 1.10
N ASN A 108 -6.68 17.84 0.50
CA ASN A 108 -6.63 18.92 -0.49
C ASN A 108 -6.36 18.41 -1.92
N VAL A 109 -6.81 17.19 -2.22
CA VAL A 109 -6.77 16.61 -3.58
C VAL A 109 -7.76 17.34 -4.49
N GLU A 110 -7.37 17.55 -5.74
CA GLU A 110 -8.23 18.20 -6.73
C GLU A 110 -9.51 17.39 -6.97
N ALA A 111 -10.67 18.08 -7.00
CA ALA A 111 -11.96 17.45 -7.24
C ALA A 111 -12.03 16.67 -8.57
N SER A 112 -11.24 17.05 -9.57
CA SER A 112 -11.15 16.33 -10.85
C SER A 112 -10.55 14.93 -10.68
N ILE A 113 -9.53 14.77 -9.83
CA ILE A 113 -8.90 13.48 -9.53
C ILE A 113 -9.88 12.60 -8.74
N ILE A 114 -10.53 13.17 -7.72
CA ILE A 114 -11.53 12.46 -6.91
C ILE A 114 -12.67 11.94 -7.80
N LYS A 115 -13.19 12.79 -8.70
CA LYS A 115 -14.25 12.41 -9.64
C LYS A 115 -13.81 11.33 -10.60
N ARG A 116 -12.57 11.40 -11.12
CA ARG A 116 -12.03 10.40 -12.04
C ARG A 116 -11.73 9.07 -11.35
N LEU A 117 -11.32 9.07 -10.08
CA LEU A 117 -10.94 7.83 -9.38
C LEU A 117 -12.13 7.15 -8.69
N PHE A 118 -12.96 7.93 -8.00
CA PHE A 118 -14.04 7.44 -7.14
C PHE A 118 -15.44 7.73 -7.69
N GLY A 119 -15.57 8.59 -8.72
CA GLY A 119 -16.88 8.92 -9.30
C GLY A 119 -17.64 9.98 -8.51
N VAL A 120 -17.02 10.52 -7.46
CA VAL A 120 -17.61 11.44 -6.49
C VAL A 120 -17.03 12.84 -6.68
N ASN A 121 -17.85 13.88 -6.46
CA ASN A 121 -17.43 15.26 -6.68
C ASN A 121 -16.69 15.90 -5.49
N THR A 122 -16.68 15.26 -4.32
CA THR A 122 -16.18 15.84 -3.07
C THR A 122 -15.54 14.78 -2.19
N PHE A 123 -14.44 15.15 -1.54
CA PHE A 123 -13.68 14.30 -0.60
C PHE A 123 -14.55 13.71 0.52
N GLU A 124 -15.55 14.47 0.99
CA GLU A 124 -16.43 14.06 2.09
C GLU A 124 -17.27 12.82 1.81
N ARG A 125 -17.63 12.61 0.55
CA ARG A 125 -18.54 11.52 0.12
C ARG A 125 -17.83 10.23 -0.26
N ILE A 126 -16.51 10.15 -0.08
CA ILE A 126 -15.74 8.93 -0.39
C ILE A 126 -16.12 7.79 0.57
N ASP A 127 -16.45 8.10 1.83
CA ASP A 127 -16.77 7.08 2.86
C ASP A 127 -18.17 6.45 2.71
N ASP A 128 -19.11 7.17 2.10
CA ASP A 128 -20.49 6.71 1.93
C ASP A 128 -20.58 5.47 1.01
N GLU A 129 -19.61 5.32 0.08
CA GLU A 129 -19.52 4.20 -0.87
C GLU A 129 -18.49 3.14 -0.41
N ALA A 130 -17.43 3.53 0.30
CA ALA A 130 -16.35 2.62 0.73
C ALA A 130 -16.76 1.70 1.91
N SER A 131 -17.71 2.15 2.73
CA SER A 131 -18.24 1.39 3.87
C SER A 131 -19.10 0.18 3.43
N LEU A 132 -19.63 0.18 2.20
CA LEU A 132 -20.39 -0.95 1.63
C LEU A 132 -19.49 -2.10 1.15
N PHE A 133 -18.25 -1.83 0.74
CA PHE A 133 -17.35 -2.85 0.18
C PHE A 133 -16.45 -3.53 1.23
N SER A 134 -16.20 -2.88 2.37
CA SER A 134 -15.43 -3.50 3.48
C SER A 134 -16.11 -4.74 4.08
N ILE A 135 -17.40 -4.98 3.78
CA ILE A 135 -18.19 -6.10 4.32
C ILE A 135 -18.25 -7.32 3.36
N MET A 136 -17.77 -7.21 2.11
CA MET A 136 -17.84 -8.32 1.16
C MET A 136 -16.70 -9.35 1.32
N PHE A 137 -16.48 -9.84 2.56
CA PHE A 137 -15.70 -11.04 2.83
C PHE A 137 -16.47 -12.35 2.50
N LEU A 138 -17.75 -12.27 2.13
CA LEU A 138 -18.62 -13.43 1.92
C LEU A 138 -19.58 -13.27 0.72
N LYS A 139 -19.08 -13.30 -0.52
CA LYS A 139 -19.95 -13.72 -1.65
C LYS A 139 -19.24 -14.68 -2.60
N SER A 140 -19.48 -15.96 -2.32
CA SER A 140 -19.64 -17.13 -3.20
C SER A 140 -18.64 -17.36 -4.34
N CYS A 141 -17.92 -18.49 -4.24
CA CYS A 141 -17.02 -19.11 -5.22
C CYS A 141 -17.66 -19.62 -6.52
N ASN A 142 -18.76 -19.02 -6.98
CA ASN A 142 -19.37 -19.36 -8.27
C ASN A 142 -19.57 -18.08 -9.04
N ASP A 143 -18.54 -17.67 -9.76
CA ASP A 143 -18.60 -17.09 -11.11
C ASP A 143 -17.17 -16.80 -11.56
N ASN A 144 -16.91 -16.85 -12.87
CA ASN A 144 -15.63 -16.52 -13.52
C ASN A 144 -15.31 -15.01 -13.45
N PHE A 145 -15.53 -14.43 -12.28
CA PHE A 145 -15.71 -13.01 -12.04
C PHE A 145 -14.87 -12.61 -10.84
N PHE A 146 -13.55 -12.77 -10.97
CA PHE A 146 -12.60 -11.99 -10.20
C PHE A 146 -12.68 -10.52 -10.68
N ARG A 147 -13.84 -9.88 -10.53
CA ARG A 147 -13.87 -8.42 -10.40
C ARG A 147 -12.98 -8.15 -9.21
N PHE A 148 -11.90 -7.44 -9.46
CA PHE A 148 -11.01 -6.95 -8.43
C PHE A 148 -11.88 -6.32 -7.35
N LEU A 149 -12.05 -7.01 -6.21
CA LEU A 149 -12.83 -6.56 -5.06
C LEU A 149 -12.03 -5.45 -4.36
N GLY A 150 -11.75 -4.38 -5.09
CA GLY A 150 -11.26 -3.14 -4.55
C GLY A 150 -12.43 -2.33 -3.97
N PRO A 151 -12.17 -1.40 -3.05
CA PRO A 151 -13.20 -0.61 -2.36
C PRO A 151 -13.92 0.39 -3.27
N PHE A 152 -13.52 0.52 -4.54
CA PHE A 152 -14.15 1.39 -5.52
C PHE A 152 -14.19 0.73 -6.91
N GLU A 153 -15.22 1.06 -7.70
CA GLU A 153 -15.45 0.50 -9.02
C GLU A 153 -14.52 1.12 -10.07
N ALA A 154 -14.11 0.33 -11.06
CA ALA A 154 -13.38 0.82 -12.22
C ALA A 154 -14.31 1.67 -13.08
N LEU A 155 -14.00 2.96 -13.16
CA LEU A 155 -14.76 3.92 -13.94
C LEU A 155 -14.26 3.96 -15.37
N ASP A 156 -15.14 4.32 -16.31
CA ASP A 156 -14.85 4.44 -17.74
C ASP A 156 -13.98 5.68 -18.05
N ASN A 157 -12.76 5.72 -17.51
CA ASN A 157 -11.77 6.75 -17.79
C ASN A 157 -10.35 6.17 -17.74
N PRO A 158 -9.40 6.73 -18.51
CA PRO A 158 -8.07 6.16 -18.65
C PRO A 158 -7.27 6.15 -17.34
N PHE A 159 -7.50 7.13 -16.46
CA PHE A 159 -6.79 7.24 -15.18
C PHE A 159 -7.23 6.14 -14.20
N SER A 160 -8.53 5.97 -14.00
CA SER A 160 -9.09 4.89 -13.18
C SER A 160 -8.66 3.53 -13.70
N ASN A 161 -8.74 3.31 -15.02
CA ASN A 161 -8.29 2.06 -15.63
C ASN A 161 -6.79 1.77 -15.39
N ARG A 162 -5.93 2.79 -15.46
CA ARG A 162 -4.49 2.64 -15.13
C ARG A 162 -4.28 2.25 -13.68
N VAL A 163 -4.94 2.94 -12.75
CA VAL A 163 -4.83 2.62 -11.31
C VAL A 163 -5.32 1.19 -11.03
N HIS A 164 -6.45 0.78 -11.59
CA HIS A 164 -6.97 -0.58 -11.42
C HIS A 164 -6.07 -1.65 -12.07
N ASN A 165 -5.50 -1.37 -13.23
CA ASN A 165 -4.54 -2.27 -13.88
C ASN A 165 -3.25 -2.39 -13.05
N PHE A 166 -2.78 -1.29 -12.46
CA PHE A 166 -1.62 -1.29 -11.57
C PHE A 166 -1.90 -2.10 -10.30
N LEU A 167 -3.05 -1.87 -9.66
CA LEU A 167 -3.51 -2.64 -8.50
C LEU A 167 -3.63 -4.14 -8.82
N ARG A 168 -4.16 -4.49 -10.01
CA ARG A 168 -4.21 -5.88 -10.49
C ARG A 168 -2.81 -6.45 -10.65
N LYS A 169 -1.89 -5.69 -11.26
CA LYS A 169 -0.49 -6.09 -11.44
C LYS A 169 0.18 -6.37 -10.09
N LEU A 170 0.05 -5.47 -9.11
CA LEU A 170 0.55 -5.68 -7.75
C LEU A 170 -0.04 -6.95 -7.11
N SER A 171 -1.32 -7.22 -7.33
CA SER A 171 -1.96 -8.43 -6.81
C SER A 171 -1.48 -9.72 -7.45
N ILE A 172 -1.02 -9.72 -8.71
CA ILE A 172 -0.50 -10.90 -9.38
C ILE A 172 0.90 -11.25 -8.87
N TYR A 173 1.70 -10.25 -8.49
CA TYR A 173 3.06 -10.48 -7.98
C TYR A 173 3.10 -11.17 -6.61
N ARG A 174 1.99 -11.17 -5.87
CA ARG A 174 1.88 -11.76 -4.54
C ARG A 174 1.08 -13.07 -4.58
N SER A 175 1.51 -14.04 -3.78
CA SER A 175 0.82 -15.31 -3.57
C SER A 175 -0.39 -15.20 -2.62
N VAL A 176 -0.66 -13.99 -2.11
CA VAL A 176 -1.69 -13.71 -1.09
C VAL A 176 -2.62 -12.62 -1.58
N PHE A 177 -3.93 -12.79 -1.35
CA PHE A 177 -4.90 -11.72 -1.57
C PHE A 177 -4.73 -10.65 -0.48
N ALA A 178 -4.43 -9.42 -0.87
CA ALA A 178 -4.35 -8.28 0.03
C ALA A 178 -5.56 -7.38 -0.19
N PRO A 179 -6.44 -7.19 0.81
CA PRO A 179 -7.57 -6.29 0.70
C PRO A 179 -7.08 -4.84 0.60
N VAL A 180 -7.82 -4.05 -0.19
CA VAL A 180 -7.53 -2.63 -0.40
C VAL A 180 -8.37 -1.79 0.55
N ILE A 181 -7.74 -0.93 1.32
CA ILE A 181 -8.36 -0.08 2.36
C ILE A 181 -8.17 1.39 1.97
N LEU A 182 -9.25 2.17 1.96
CA LEU A 182 -9.17 3.61 1.75
C LEU A 182 -8.89 4.32 3.08
N ILE A 183 -7.99 5.30 3.06
CA ILE A 183 -7.69 6.20 4.18
C ILE A 183 -7.87 7.63 3.69
N ARG A 184 -8.61 8.43 4.45
CA ARG A 184 -8.78 9.88 4.27
C ARG A 184 -7.95 10.67 5.26
#